data_AF-A0A2V9DTT4-F1
#
_entry.id   AF-A0A2V9DTT4-F1
#
_cell.length_a   1.000
_cell.length_b   1.000
_cell.length_c   1.000
_cell.angle_alpha   90.00
_cell.angle_beta   90.00
_cell.angle_gamma   90.00
#
_symmetry.space_group_name_H-M   'P 1'
#
loop_
_entity.id
_entity.type
_entity.pdbx_description
1 polymer ?
#
loop_
_entity_poly.entity_id
_entity_poly.type
_entity_poly.pdbx_seq_one_letter_code
_entity_poly.pdbx_strand_id
1 'polypeptide(L)'
;MSDSHYAHIGRHTLHPVWRLSSVGRFITTHLGAPVSVLAEQANQAARVFTDSWNKFLFRRFWGESISSRDVHLVIDSYENVVLRNRFRWTDSDHKQAQGFTGEVIPGTFSPQATAMLTALFLRHTGKGLRIVTDMEEANKEDGALICYGSSDSNFKTFELEAESGGVLCQFTFNDSGERGFRVGGNVHSIEKRDGVTYDKAIVLRLLTSQRDSGQCQVVCAGLSEWGSLAAVHYLVRNWKVLHRRFDGFGQRRDFCVLLEVPFGHCQEARELASAVWWHRNGRVK
;
A
#
# COMPACT_ATOMS: atom_id res chain seq x y z
N MET A 1 -29.22 -11.95 -107.71
CA MET A 1 -28.29 -11.27 -108.61
C MET A 1 -27.64 -10.13 -107.84
N SER A 2 -26.30 -10.08 -107.88
CA SER A 2 -25.37 -9.03 -107.42
C SER A 2 -25.27 -8.86 -105.89
N ASP A 3 -24.25 -9.40 -105.20
CA ASP A 3 -22.81 -9.01 -105.15
C ASP A 3 -22.58 -7.67 -104.42
N SER A 4 -21.62 -7.46 -103.51
CA SER A 4 -20.58 -8.32 -102.88
C SER A 4 -19.82 -7.52 -101.78
N HIS A 5 -19.10 -8.25 -100.90
CA HIS A 5 -17.79 -7.92 -100.25
C HIS A 5 -17.63 -6.72 -99.26
N TYR A 6 -16.81 -6.69 -98.19
CA TYR A 6 -15.70 -7.50 -97.61
C TYR A 6 -15.57 -7.21 -96.08
N ALA A 7 -14.79 -8.04 -95.37
CA ALA A 7 -14.66 -8.20 -93.91
C ALA A 7 -13.73 -7.22 -93.14
N HIS A 8 -13.81 -7.20 -91.78
CA HIS A 8 -12.63 -7.18 -90.89
C HIS A 8 -12.90 -7.70 -89.45
N ILE A 9 -11.87 -8.32 -88.89
CA ILE A 9 -11.75 -9.06 -87.61
C ILE A 9 -11.48 -8.12 -86.42
N GLY A 10 -12.03 -8.42 -85.23
CA GLY A 10 -11.65 -7.78 -83.95
C GLY A 10 -11.88 -8.68 -82.73
N ARG A 11 -10.80 -9.00 -82.01
CA ARG A 11 -10.66 -9.90 -80.85
C ARG A 11 -10.92 -9.20 -79.49
N HIS A 12 -11.45 -9.96 -78.51
CA HIS A 12 -11.33 -9.87 -77.03
C HIS A 12 -11.66 -8.51 -76.35
N THR A 13 -12.24 -8.38 -75.16
CA THR A 13 -12.01 -9.03 -73.85
C THR A 13 -13.22 -8.78 -72.93
N LEU A 14 -13.77 -9.83 -72.31
CA LEU A 14 -14.63 -9.68 -71.13
C LEU A 14 -13.71 -9.64 -69.89
N HIS A 15 -13.59 -8.50 -69.24
CA HIS A 15 -12.95 -8.41 -67.92
C HIS A 15 -13.89 -8.99 -66.85
N PRO A 16 -13.42 -9.91 -65.98
CA PRO A 16 -14.16 -10.27 -64.78
C PRO A 16 -13.94 -9.20 -63.72
N VAL A 17 -14.94 -8.37 -63.48
CA VAL A 17 -14.96 -7.45 -62.33
C VAL A 17 -15.22 -8.27 -61.06
N TRP A 18 -14.13 -8.64 -60.39
CA TRP A 18 -13.95 -8.69 -58.94
C TRP A 18 -15.21 -8.95 -58.08
N ARG A 19 -15.55 -10.23 -57.88
CA ARG A 19 -16.35 -10.72 -56.73
C ARG A 19 -15.47 -10.83 -55.46
N LEU A 20 -14.88 -9.74 -55.00
CA LEU A 20 -14.06 -9.71 -53.78
C LEU A 20 -14.69 -8.90 -52.62
N SER A 21 -15.79 -8.19 -52.86
CA SER A 21 -16.47 -7.38 -51.83
C SER A 21 -17.42 -8.17 -50.92
N SER A 22 -17.94 -9.32 -51.37
CA SER A 22 -18.93 -10.10 -50.61
C SER A 22 -18.29 -10.99 -49.54
N VAL A 23 -17.13 -11.58 -49.82
CA VAL A 23 -16.39 -12.44 -48.86
C VAL A 23 -15.82 -11.61 -47.71
N GLY A 24 -15.26 -10.43 -48.01
CA GLY A 24 -14.79 -9.49 -46.99
C GLY A 24 -15.90 -9.04 -46.04
N ARG A 25 -17.07 -8.67 -46.59
CA ARG A 25 -18.25 -8.34 -45.78
C ARG A 25 -18.72 -9.51 -44.93
N PHE A 26 -18.81 -10.72 -45.50
CA PHE A 26 -19.24 -11.93 -44.80
C PHE A 26 -18.30 -12.31 -43.64
N ILE A 27 -16.98 -12.19 -43.84
CA ILE A 27 -15.97 -12.40 -42.80
C ILE A 27 -16.10 -11.36 -41.69
N THR A 28 -16.24 -10.07 -42.02
CA THR A 28 -16.45 -9.02 -40.99
C THR A 28 -17.77 -9.18 -40.22
N THR A 29 -18.87 -9.59 -40.86
CA THR A 29 -20.16 -9.75 -40.18
C THR A 29 -20.29 -11.07 -39.42
N HIS A 30 -19.73 -12.18 -39.92
CA HIS A 30 -19.87 -13.49 -39.28
C HIS A 30 -18.72 -13.86 -38.34
N LEU A 31 -17.52 -13.27 -38.48
CA LEU A 31 -16.40 -13.49 -37.57
C LEU A 31 -16.17 -12.30 -36.62
N GLY A 32 -16.62 -11.09 -36.97
CA GLY A 32 -16.47 -9.91 -36.11
C GLY A 32 -17.23 -10.02 -34.78
N ALA A 33 -18.50 -10.43 -34.83
CA ALA A 33 -19.34 -10.56 -33.63
C ALA A 33 -18.90 -11.71 -32.69
N PRO A 34 -18.55 -12.92 -33.17
CA PRO A 34 -18.00 -13.97 -32.30
C PRO A 34 -16.65 -13.59 -31.71
N VAL A 35 -15.76 -12.94 -32.48
CA VAL A 35 -14.46 -12.50 -31.98
C VAL A 35 -14.62 -11.39 -30.93
N SER A 36 -15.57 -10.46 -31.09
CA SER A 36 -15.83 -9.44 -30.08
C SER A 36 -16.43 -10.04 -28.80
N VAL A 37 -17.35 -11.00 -28.89
CA VAL A 37 -17.89 -11.69 -27.72
C VAL A 37 -16.80 -12.51 -27.01
N LEU A 38 -15.94 -13.22 -27.75
CA LEU A 38 -14.81 -13.94 -27.18
C LEU A 38 -13.80 -13.00 -26.53
N ALA A 39 -13.50 -11.85 -27.15
CA ALA A 39 -12.62 -10.85 -26.57
C ALA A 39 -13.22 -10.22 -25.30
N GLU A 40 -14.53 -9.98 -25.27
CA GLU A 40 -15.23 -9.50 -24.10
C GLU A 40 -15.23 -10.54 -22.97
N GLN A 41 -15.51 -11.81 -23.29
CA GLN A 41 -15.42 -12.91 -22.33
C GLN A 41 -13.99 -13.11 -21.82
N ALA A 42 -12.98 -13.02 -22.68
CA ALA A 42 -11.58 -13.11 -22.29
C ALA A 42 -11.19 -11.94 -21.37
N ASN A 43 -11.66 -10.72 -21.65
CA ASN A 43 -11.46 -9.56 -20.79
C ASN A 43 -12.16 -9.71 -19.44
N GLN A 44 -13.39 -10.23 -19.42
CA GLN A 44 -14.12 -10.52 -18.18
C GLN A 44 -13.39 -11.59 -17.36
N ALA A 45 -12.98 -12.69 -17.99
CA ALA A 45 -12.21 -13.75 -17.35
C ALA A 45 -10.87 -13.23 -16.81
N ALA A 46 -10.15 -12.41 -17.57
CA ALA A 46 -8.91 -11.79 -17.14
C ALA A 46 -9.11 -10.86 -15.94
N ARG A 47 -10.21 -10.08 -15.91
CA ARG A 47 -10.57 -9.23 -14.76
C ARG A 47 -10.87 -10.07 -13.52
N VAL A 48 -11.73 -11.09 -13.65
CA VAL A 48 -12.09 -11.99 -12.55
C VAL A 48 -10.86 -12.73 -12.01
N PHE A 49 -9.99 -13.20 -12.90
CA PHE A 49 -8.73 -13.83 -12.51
C PHE A 49 -7.83 -12.85 -11.77
N THR A 50 -7.65 -11.64 -12.31
CA THR A 50 -6.80 -10.61 -11.69
C THR A 50 -7.32 -10.21 -10.31
N ASP A 51 -8.63 -10.05 -10.15
CA ASP A 51 -9.25 -9.73 -8.87
C ASP A 51 -9.09 -10.87 -7.86
N SER A 52 -9.34 -12.11 -8.29
CA SER A 52 -9.16 -13.30 -7.46
C SER A 52 -7.71 -13.46 -7.02
N TRP A 53 -6.77 -13.24 -7.94
CA TRP A 53 -5.34 -13.26 -7.67
C TRP A 53 -4.94 -12.15 -6.69
N ASN A 54 -5.47 -10.94 -6.85
CA ASN A 54 -5.22 -9.84 -5.93
C ASN A 54 -5.73 -10.15 -4.52
N LYS A 55 -6.91 -10.74 -4.37
CA LYS A 55 -7.45 -11.16 -3.06
C LYS A 55 -6.57 -12.25 -2.44
N PHE A 56 -6.10 -13.21 -3.24
CA PHE A 56 -5.18 -14.24 -2.79
C PHE A 56 -3.85 -13.65 -2.29
N LEU A 57 -3.22 -12.76 -3.07
CA LEU A 57 -1.98 -12.08 -2.66
C LEU A 57 -2.19 -11.23 -1.39
N PHE A 58 -3.35 -10.58 -1.27
CA PHE A 58 -3.69 -9.78 -0.09
C PHE A 58 -3.73 -10.65 1.18
N ARG A 59 -4.39 -11.82 1.10
CA ARG A 59 -4.38 -12.82 2.17
C ARG A 59 -2.97 -13.30 2.51
N ARG A 60 -2.12 -13.53 1.53
CA ARG A 60 -0.74 -13.94 1.81
C ARG A 60 0.11 -12.85 2.48
N PHE A 61 -0.09 -11.60 2.08
CA PHE A 61 0.64 -10.48 2.67
C PHE A 61 0.25 -10.26 4.15
N TRP A 62 -1.05 -10.24 4.44
CA TRP A 62 -1.59 -9.93 5.77
C TRP A 62 -1.83 -11.15 6.68
N GLY A 63 -1.90 -12.35 6.12
CA GLY A 63 -2.26 -13.57 6.82
C GLY A 63 -3.60 -14.15 6.36
N GLU A 64 -3.71 -15.47 6.34
CA GLU A 64 -4.91 -16.16 5.84
C GLU A 64 -6.16 -15.89 6.70
N SER A 65 -5.96 -15.59 7.99
CA SER A 65 -7.04 -15.36 8.95
C SER A 65 -7.77 -14.03 8.78
N ILE A 66 -7.29 -13.08 7.96
CA ILE A 66 -7.97 -11.79 7.73
C ILE A 66 -9.34 -11.93 7.05
N SER A 67 -9.62 -13.08 6.45
CA SER A 67 -10.92 -13.33 5.81
C SER A 67 -11.94 -13.89 6.81
N SER A 68 -11.48 -14.52 7.89
CA SER A 68 -12.33 -15.16 8.90
C SER A 68 -12.45 -14.34 10.18
N ARG A 69 -11.41 -13.56 10.55
CA ARG A 69 -11.36 -12.74 11.77
C ARG A 69 -11.43 -11.25 11.48
N ASP A 70 -11.81 -10.47 12.48
CA ASP A 70 -11.73 -9.02 12.43
C ASP A 70 -10.26 -8.60 12.48
N VAL A 71 -9.92 -7.58 11.69
CA VAL A 71 -8.62 -6.91 11.74
C VAL A 71 -8.83 -5.59 12.45
N HIS A 72 -8.04 -5.37 13.50
CA HIS A 72 -8.17 -4.20 14.34
C HIS A 72 -7.29 -3.07 13.80
N LEU A 73 -7.90 -1.95 13.44
CA LEU A 73 -7.17 -0.70 13.25
C LEU A 73 -7.12 0.00 14.60
N VAL A 74 -5.97 -0.06 15.24
CA VAL A 74 -5.71 0.60 16.50
C VAL A 74 -5.35 2.04 16.18
N ILE A 75 -6.31 2.92 16.44
CA ILE A 75 -6.09 4.36 16.42
C ILE A 75 -6.03 4.86 17.85
N ASP A 76 -5.44 6.04 18.01
CA ASP A 76 -5.38 6.79 19.26
C ASP A 76 -6.56 6.53 20.21
N SER A 77 -6.21 6.24 21.46
CA SER A 77 -6.93 6.77 22.60
C SER A 77 -5.97 6.89 23.76
N TYR A 78 -5.29 8.02 23.81
CA TYR A 78 -4.97 8.57 25.11
C TYR A 78 -5.95 9.71 25.33
N GLU A 79 -6.86 9.60 26.30
CA GLU A 79 -7.56 10.75 26.88
C GLU A 79 -6.58 11.88 27.30
N ASN A 80 -5.26 11.66 27.25
CA ASN A 80 -4.19 12.61 27.50
C ASN A 80 -3.50 13.25 26.28
N VAL A 81 -4.03 13.27 25.04
CA VAL A 81 -3.40 14.14 24.02
C VAL A 81 -3.61 15.62 24.38
N VAL A 82 -4.76 15.98 24.97
CA VAL A 82 -5.01 17.35 25.48
C VAL A 82 -4.19 17.64 26.75
N LEU A 83 -3.99 16.66 27.63
CA LEU A 83 -3.25 16.85 28.88
C LEU A 83 -1.73 16.82 28.66
N ARG A 84 -1.19 15.91 27.84
CA ARG A 84 0.25 15.86 27.53
C ARG A 84 0.69 17.00 26.61
N ASN A 85 -0.14 17.45 25.66
CA ASN A 85 0.15 18.67 24.92
C ASN A 85 0.04 19.92 25.81
N ARG A 86 -0.87 19.96 26.79
CA ARG A 86 -0.87 21.04 27.80
C ARG A 86 0.37 21.02 28.70
N PHE A 87 0.89 19.86 29.09
CA PHE A 87 2.07 19.77 29.97
C PHE A 87 3.42 19.82 29.23
N ARG A 88 3.48 19.58 27.91
CA ARG A 88 4.69 19.81 27.10
C ARG A 88 4.78 21.21 26.49
N TRP A 89 3.65 21.92 26.38
CA TRP A 89 3.60 23.27 25.82
C TRP A 89 3.43 24.38 26.86
N THR A 90 3.52 24.05 28.15
CA THR A 90 3.71 25.04 29.20
C THR A 90 5.19 25.11 29.59
N ASP A 91 5.79 26.26 29.26
CA ASP A 91 6.94 26.91 29.90
C ASP A 91 8.35 26.96 29.26
N SER A 92 8.55 26.66 27.97
CA SER A 92 9.83 27.10 27.34
C SER A 92 9.86 27.54 25.87
N ASP A 93 8.95 27.14 24.98
CA ASP A 93 9.15 27.34 23.53
C ASP A 93 8.23 28.36 22.84
N HIS A 94 7.80 29.41 23.57
CA HIS A 94 7.31 30.63 22.90
C HIS A 94 8.41 31.48 22.26
N LYS A 95 9.64 30.97 22.15
CA LYS A 95 10.68 31.57 21.32
C LYS A 95 10.65 30.96 19.92
N GLN A 96 9.90 31.63 19.05
CA GLN A 96 10.12 31.65 17.60
C GLN A 96 10.30 30.28 16.93
N ALA A 97 9.17 29.68 16.55
CA ALA A 97 9.12 28.85 15.35
C ALA A 97 9.37 29.74 14.11
N GLN A 98 10.61 30.19 13.91
CA GLN A 98 11.03 30.75 12.64
C GLN A 98 11.27 29.59 11.67
N GLY A 99 10.38 29.45 10.68
CA GLY A 99 10.74 28.78 9.44
C GLY A 99 9.75 27.78 8.85
N PHE A 100 8.44 27.95 9.05
CA PHE A 100 7.44 27.36 8.15
C PHE A 100 6.27 28.34 8.01
N THR A 101 6.07 28.87 6.79
CA THR A 101 5.00 29.83 6.45
C THR A 101 3.78 29.17 5.80
N GLY A 102 3.73 27.83 5.79
CA GLY A 102 2.53 27.10 5.40
C GLY A 102 1.58 26.97 6.60
N GLU A 103 0.28 27.05 6.35
CA GLU A 103 -0.75 26.70 7.33
C GLU A 103 -0.64 25.19 7.62
N VAL A 104 0.10 24.82 8.68
CA VAL A 104 0.04 23.45 9.22
C VAL A 104 -1.35 23.31 9.80
N ILE A 105 -2.29 22.74 9.04
CA ILE A 105 -3.62 22.42 9.56
C ILE A 105 -3.41 21.45 10.71
N PRO A 106 -3.66 21.85 11.98
CA PRO A 106 -3.63 20.94 13.11
C PRO A 106 -4.93 20.14 13.01
N GLY A 107 -4.89 19.02 12.31
CA GLY A 107 -5.98 18.08 12.17
C GLY A 107 -5.47 16.68 12.43
N THR A 108 -6.24 15.87 13.16
CA THR A 108 -5.97 14.44 13.26
C THR A 108 -6.14 13.84 11.86
N PHE A 109 -5.07 13.32 11.25
CA PHE A 109 -5.17 12.64 9.95
C PHE A 109 -5.68 11.20 10.08
N SER A 110 -5.99 10.77 11.31
CA SER A 110 -6.53 9.45 11.61
C SER A 110 -7.81 9.10 10.83
N PRO A 111 -8.78 10.01 10.54
CA PRO A 111 -9.93 9.65 9.71
C PRO A 111 -9.55 9.38 8.25
N GLN A 112 -8.58 10.12 7.72
CA GLN A 112 -8.09 9.92 6.35
C GLN A 112 -7.35 8.59 6.23
N ALA A 113 -6.44 8.31 7.17
CA ALA A 113 -5.75 7.03 7.27
C ALA A 113 -6.73 5.86 7.41
N THR A 114 -7.73 6.01 8.28
CA THR A 114 -8.80 5.03 8.51
C THR A 114 -9.59 4.75 7.24
N ALA A 115 -9.97 5.80 6.49
CA ALA A 115 -10.70 5.64 5.24
C ALA A 115 -9.87 4.88 4.18
N MET A 116 -8.58 5.19 4.05
CA MET A 116 -7.70 4.51 3.10
C MET A 116 -7.54 3.01 3.44
N LEU A 117 -7.29 2.69 4.71
CA LEU A 117 -7.13 1.31 5.16
C LEU A 117 -8.45 0.53 5.08
N THR A 118 -9.55 1.14 5.50
CA THR A 118 -10.88 0.50 5.41
C THR A 118 -11.26 0.21 3.96
N ALA A 119 -11.00 1.15 3.04
CA ALA A 119 -11.23 0.94 1.61
C ALA A 119 -10.35 -0.19 1.04
N LEU A 120 -9.07 -0.24 1.45
CA LEU A 120 -8.15 -1.32 1.05
C LEU A 120 -8.68 -2.69 1.50
N PHE A 121 -9.08 -2.82 2.77
CA PHE A 121 -9.58 -4.08 3.30
C PHE A 121 -10.91 -4.47 2.68
N LEU A 122 -11.90 -3.57 2.62
CA LEU A 122 -13.20 -3.84 1.98
C LEU A 122 -13.04 -4.36 0.56
N ARG A 123 -12.14 -3.76 -0.24
CA ARG A 123 -11.88 -4.17 -1.62
C ARG A 123 -11.36 -5.62 -1.72
N HIS A 124 -10.55 -6.07 -0.77
CA HIS A 124 -9.82 -7.33 -0.87
C HIS A 124 -10.40 -8.47 -0.02
N THR A 125 -11.04 -8.16 1.11
CA THR A 125 -11.63 -9.15 2.03
C THR A 125 -13.16 -9.12 2.02
N GLY A 126 -13.77 -8.02 1.54
CA GLY A 126 -15.22 -7.79 1.68
C GLY A 126 -15.64 -7.37 3.09
N LYS A 127 -14.68 -7.12 4.00
CA LYS A 127 -14.91 -6.74 5.40
C LYS A 127 -14.25 -5.40 5.72
N GLY A 128 -14.91 -4.61 6.54
CA GLY A 128 -14.34 -3.39 7.10
C GLY A 128 -13.29 -3.70 8.17
N LEU A 129 -12.44 -2.73 8.45
CA LEU A 129 -11.59 -2.77 9.64
C LEU A 129 -12.40 -2.40 10.86
N ARG A 130 -12.17 -3.10 11.98
CA ARG A 130 -12.72 -2.69 13.26
C ARG A 130 -11.79 -1.65 13.84
N ILE A 131 -12.28 -0.42 13.99
CA ILE A 131 -11.53 0.67 14.60
C ILE A 131 -11.63 0.48 16.12
N VAL A 132 -10.49 0.42 16.79
CA VAL A 132 -10.40 0.25 18.24
C VAL A 132 -9.41 1.23 18.83
N THR A 133 -9.58 1.48 20.12
CA THR A 133 -8.65 2.26 20.94
C THR A 133 -7.50 1.39 21.46
N ASP A 134 -6.39 2.02 21.84
CA ASP A 134 -5.28 1.30 22.48
C ASP A 134 -5.71 0.54 23.74
N MET A 135 -6.56 1.16 24.57
CA MET A 135 -7.04 0.56 25.81
C MET A 135 -7.88 -0.71 25.58
N GLU A 136 -8.66 -0.74 24.49
CA GLU A 136 -9.44 -1.91 24.11
C GLU A 136 -8.57 -3.08 23.64
N GLU A 137 -7.34 -2.80 23.19
CA GLU A 137 -6.41 -3.79 22.62
C GLU A 137 -5.23 -4.13 23.53
N ALA A 138 -5.00 -3.35 24.59
CA ALA A 138 -3.89 -3.55 25.54
C ALA A 138 -3.88 -4.95 26.18
N ASN A 139 -5.05 -5.57 26.35
CA ASN A 139 -5.18 -6.90 26.97
C ASN A 139 -5.37 -8.03 25.94
N LYS A 140 -5.25 -7.75 24.63
CA LYS A 140 -5.37 -8.77 23.59
C LYS A 140 -3.99 -9.10 23.04
N GLU A 141 -3.56 -10.33 23.25
CA GLU A 141 -2.29 -10.85 22.74
C GLU A 141 -2.43 -11.37 21.29
N ASP A 142 -3.65 -11.68 20.84
CA ASP A 142 -3.90 -12.45 19.62
C ASP A 142 -4.74 -11.70 18.59
N GLY A 143 -4.12 -11.18 17.52
CA GLY A 143 -4.86 -10.53 16.44
C GLY A 143 -4.00 -10.00 15.29
N ALA A 144 -4.59 -10.00 14.09
CA ALA A 144 -4.08 -9.16 13.01
C ALA A 144 -4.50 -7.73 13.29
N LEU A 145 -3.53 -6.83 13.43
CA LEU A 145 -3.79 -5.45 13.78
C LEU A 145 -2.91 -4.48 13.00
N ILE A 146 -3.38 -3.24 12.90
CA ILE A 146 -2.67 -2.13 12.29
C ILE A 146 -2.64 -1.00 13.32
N CYS A 147 -1.46 -0.61 13.77
CA CYS A 147 -1.28 0.58 14.59
C CYS A 147 -1.07 1.81 13.72
N TYR A 148 -1.83 2.86 14.00
CA TYR A 148 -1.60 4.19 13.46
C TYR A 148 -1.02 5.09 14.54
N GLY A 149 0.15 5.67 14.29
CA GLY A 149 0.84 6.57 15.23
C GLY A 149 2.16 5.99 15.76
N SER A 150 2.95 6.85 16.39
CA SER A 150 4.23 6.48 17.01
C SER A 150 4.02 5.91 18.41
N SER A 151 5.07 5.38 19.04
CA SER A 151 5.03 4.90 20.43
C SER A 151 4.67 5.99 21.46
N ASP A 152 4.67 7.27 21.06
CA ASP A 152 4.24 8.39 21.89
C ASP A 152 2.74 8.62 21.95
N SER A 153 2.03 8.23 20.88
CA SER A 153 0.59 8.43 20.72
C SER A 153 -0.16 7.10 20.76
N ASN A 154 0.50 5.99 20.42
CA ASN A 154 -0.07 4.66 20.33
C ASN A 154 0.68 3.66 21.23
N PHE A 155 0.05 3.19 22.30
CA PHE A 155 0.69 2.25 23.23
C PHE A 155 1.00 0.91 22.57
N LYS A 156 0.15 0.42 21.67
CA LYS A 156 0.40 -0.84 20.96
C LYS A 156 1.63 -0.76 20.05
N THR A 157 1.91 0.42 19.50
CA THR A 157 3.14 0.68 18.73
C THR A 157 4.38 0.53 19.60
N PHE A 158 4.33 0.99 20.84
CA PHE A 158 5.42 0.81 21.81
C PHE A 158 5.67 -0.67 22.13
N GLU A 159 4.61 -1.46 22.33
CA GLU A 159 4.74 -2.91 22.56
C GLU A 159 5.39 -3.63 21.36
N LEU A 160 4.92 -3.33 20.14
CA LEU A 160 5.44 -3.96 18.92
C LEU A 160 6.88 -3.53 18.63
N GLU A 161 7.24 -2.29 18.94
CA GLU A 161 8.63 -1.84 18.90
C GLU A 161 9.51 -2.69 19.81
N ALA A 162 9.10 -2.89 21.07
CA ALA A 162 9.82 -3.69 22.03
C ALA A 162 9.94 -5.17 21.59
N GLU A 163 8.88 -5.74 21.03
CA GLU A 163 8.86 -7.12 20.50
C GLU A 163 9.81 -7.29 19.31
N SER A 164 9.98 -6.26 18.47
CA SER A 164 10.94 -6.28 17.36
C SER A 164 12.41 -6.40 17.81
N GLY A 165 12.67 -6.33 19.12
CA GLY A 165 13.99 -6.43 19.74
C GLY A 165 14.94 -5.32 19.31
N GLY A 166 14.40 -4.25 18.73
CA GLY A 166 15.18 -3.17 18.13
C GLY A 166 16.03 -3.56 16.94
N VAL A 167 15.83 -4.76 16.37
CA VAL A 167 16.63 -5.25 15.24
C VAL A 167 16.17 -4.63 13.92
N LEU A 168 14.86 -4.42 13.78
CA LEU A 168 14.25 -3.83 12.58
C LEU A 168 14.14 -2.31 12.67
N CYS A 169 13.74 -1.80 13.83
CA CYS A 169 13.55 -0.38 14.09
C CYS A 169 13.61 -0.11 15.60
N GLN A 170 14.17 1.03 16.00
CA GLN A 170 14.05 1.56 17.37
C GLN A 170 13.61 3.02 17.29
N PHE A 171 12.66 3.42 18.12
CA PHE A 171 12.32 4.81 18.34
C PHE A 171 13.34 5.37 19.33
N THR A 172 14.05 6.41 18.91
CA THR A 172 15.19 6.92 19.67
C THR A 172 15.29 8.44 19.54
N PHE A 173 16.32 9.01 20.14
CA PHE A 173 16.67 10.40 19.99
C PHE A 173 18.06 10.49 19.34
N ASN A 174 18.25 11.49 18.48
CA ASN A 174 19.56 11.81 17.93
C ASN A 174 20.43 12.53 18.98
N ASP A 175 21.68 12.84 18.62
CA ASP A 175 22.62 13.51 19.53
C ASP A 175 22.16 14.92 19.93
N SER A 176 21.24 15.52 19.18
CA SER A 176 20.63 16.81 19.47
C SER A 176 19.36 16.70 20.34
N GLY A 177 18.98 15.50 20.78
CA GLY A 177 17.78 15.26 21.57
C GLY A 177 16.48 15.30 20.76
N GLU A 178 16.56 15.31 19.43
CA GLU A 178 15.40 15.24 18.56
C GLU A 178 15.02 13.78 18.32
N ARG A 179 13.71 13.50 18.24
CA ARG A 179 13.24 12.14 17.98
C ARG A 179 13.68 11.64 16.61
N GLY A 180 13.87 10.34 16.49
CA GLY A 180 14.22 9.70 15.25
C GLY A 180 13.96 8.20 15.26
N PHE A 181 14.03 7.60 14.07
CA PHE A 181 14.02 6.16 13.89
C PHE A 181 15.44 5.66 13.70
N ARG A 182 15.86 4.68 14.49
CA ARG A 182 17.09 3.93 14.22
C ARG A 182 16.77 2.73 13.35
N VAL A 183 17.29 2.74 12.12
CA VAL A 183 17.14 1.65 11.15
C VAL A 183 18.51 1.37 10.53
N GLY A 184 18.97 0.12 10.57
CA GLY A 184 20.27 -0.25 10.01
C GLY A 184 21.47 0.46 10.68
N GLY A 185 21.34 0.83 11.95
CA GLY A 185 22.38 1.51 12.74
C GLY A 185 22.39 3.04 12.62
N ASN A 186 21.68 3.62 11.65
CA ASN A 186 21.58 5.07 11.48
C ASN A 186 20.31 5.62 12.12
N VAL A 187 20.41 6.80 12.74
CA VAL A 187 19.26 7.52 13.32
C VAL A 187 18.75 8.53 12.29
N HIS A 188 17.45 8.48 12.03
CA HIS A 188 16.76 9.33 11.07
C HIS A 188 15.73 10.20 11.77
N SER A 189 16.00 11.49 11.86
CA SER A 189 15.13 12.51 12.47
C SER A 189 14.51 13.42 11.41
N ILE A 190 13.58 14.28 11.83
CA ILE A 190 13.03 15.33 10.98
C ILE A 190 14.18 16.20 10.49
N GLU A 191 14.18 16.53 9.20
CA GLU A 191 15.29 17.23 8.56
C GLU A 191 14.78 18.39 7.72
N LYS A 192 15.47 19.52 7.76
CA LYS A 192 15.16 20.67 6.90
C LYS A 192 16.23 20.81 5.82
N ARG A 193 15.83 20.70 4.55
CA ARG A 193 16.69 20.92 3.39
C ARG A 193 16.01 21.84 2.39
N ASP A 194 16.75 22.84 1.90
CA ASP A 194 16.29 23.77 0.86
C ASP A 194 14.93 24.42 1.15
N GLY A 195 14.69 24.76 2.43
CA GLY A 195 13.44 25.36 2.88
C GLY A 195 12.27 24.38 3.05
N VAL A 196 12.46 23.09 2.75
CA VAL A 196 11.46 22.03 2.91
C VAL A 196 11.76 21.21 4.17
N THR A 197 10.74 20.97 4.98
CA THR A 197 10.82 20.07 6.14
C THR A 197 10.40 18.66 5.71
N TYR A 198 11.27 17.70 6.00
CA TYR A 198 11.09 16.28 5.70
C TYR A 198 10.83 15.50 6.98
N ASP A 199 9.64 14.94 7.09
CA ASP A 199 9.30 13.96 8.10
C ASP A 199 9.99 12.62 7.78
N LYS A 200 10.16 11.81 8.81
CA LYS A 200 10.54 10.41 8.68
C LYS A 200 9.37 9.56 9.14
N ALA A 201 9.16 8.44 8.46
CA ALA A 201 8.09 7.52 8.80
C ALA A 201 8.52 6.08 8.58
N ILE A 202 7.82 5.14 9.22
CA ILE A 202 8.08 3.72 9.09
C ILE A 202 6.80 2.96 8.73
N VAL A 203 7.00 1.90 7.94
CA VAL A 203 6.07 0.79 7.84
C VAL A 203 6.77 -0.44 8.38
N LEU A 204 6.43 -0.84 9.60
CA LEU A 204 6.95 -2.04 10.26
C LEU A 204 5.89 -3.14 10.18
N ARG A 205 6.27 -4.33 9.73
CA ARG A 205 5.44 -5.54 9.79
C ARG A 205 6.16 -6.59 10.60
N LEU A 206 5.47 -7.10 11.62
CA LEU A 206 5.88 -8.24 12.43
C LEU A 206 4.92 -9.40 12.20
N LEU A 207 5.48 -10.60 12.07
CA LEU A 207 4.75 -11.85 12.01
C LEU A 207 4.65 -12.42 13.42
N THR A 208 3.44 -12.71 13.87
CA THR A 208 3.23 -13.27 15.20
C THR A 208 3.80 -14.69 15.26
N SER A 209 4.58 -14.98 16.30
CA SER A 209 5.29 -16.25 16.50
C SER A 209 4.39 -17.47 16.79
N GLN A 210 3.08 -17.28 16.98
CA GLN A 210 2.13 -18.38 17.10
C GLN A 210 2.06 -19.17 15.79
N ARG A 211 2.66 -20.36 15.84
CA ARG A 211 3.09 -21.23 14.74
C ARG A 211 2.07 -21.57 13.65
N ASP A 212 0.79 -21.28 13.85
CA ASP A 212 -0.28 -21.70 12.94
C ASP A 212 -1.23 -20.58 12.47
N SER A 213 -1.20 -19.38 13.06
CA SER A 213 -2.19 -18.34 12.75
C SER A 213 -1.85 -17.48 11.53
N GLY A 214 -0.55 -17.43 11.17
CA GLY A 214 -0.05 -16.61 10.08
C GLY A 214 -0.47 -15.14 10.18
N GLN A 215 -0.73 -14.62 11.38
CA GLN A 215 -1.16 -13.23 11.55
C GLN A 215 0.03 -12.28 11.37
N CYS A 216 -0.27 -11.04 10.97
CA CYS A 216 0.72 -9.97 11.01
C CYS A 216 0.19 -8.77 11.75
N GLN A 217 1.09 -8.10 12.43
CA GLN A 217 0.89 -6.83 13.08
C GLN A 217 1.66 -5.79 12.27
N VAL A 218 1.02 -4.67 11.93
CA VAL A 218 1.62 -3.62 11.12
C VAL A 218 1.59 -2.31 11.88
N VAL A 219 2.69 -1.59 11.90
CA VAL A 219 2.79 -0.23 12.43
C VAL A 219 3.01 0.73 11.27
N CYS A 220 2.17 1.76 11.20
CA CYS A 220 2.35 2.93 10.35
C CYS A 220 2.57 4.15 11.24
N ALA A 221 3.83 4.58 11.37
CA ALA A 221 4.23 5.62 12.32
C ALA A 221 5.11 6.68 11.66
N GLY A 222 4.84 7.95 11.92
CA GLY A 222 5.72 9.08 11.62
C GLY A 222 6.34 9.69 12.87
N LEU A 223 7.34 10.54 12.69
CA LEU A 223 7.77 11.45 13.77
C LEU A 223 6.74 12.57 13.98
N SER A 224 5.90 12.84 12.98
CA SER A 224 4.68 13.63 13.10
C SER A 224 3.47 12.91 12.48
N GLU A 225 2.28 13.51 12.62
CA GLU A 225 1.04 13.06 11.98
C GLU A 225 1.17 12.94 10.44
N TRP A 226 1.96 13.81 9.80
CA TRP A 226 2.20 13.76 8.37
C TRP A 226 2.91 12.46 7.97
N GLY A 227 3.94 12.07 8.72
CA GLY A 227 4.66 10.83 8.51
C GLY A 227 3.75 9.60 8.74
N SER A 228 2.90 9.61 9.77
CA SER A 228 1.96 8.51 10.04
C SER A 228 0.97 8.32 8.89
N LEU A 229 0.37 9.41 8.39
CA LEU A 229 -0.51 9.36 7.22
C LEU A 229 0.23 8.88 5.97
N ALA A 230 1.46 9.35 5.76
CA ALA A 230 2.27 8.96 4.61
C ALA A 230 2.69 7.49 4.66
N ALA A 231 2.98 6.93 5.83
CA ALA A 231 3.21 5.49 6.01
C ALA A 231 1.99 4.66 5.60
N VAL A 232 0.78 5.08 6.01
CA VAL A 232 -0.48 4.44 5.59
C VAL A 232 -0.68 4.54 4.08
N HIS A 233 -0.52 5.73 3.51
CA HIS A 233 -0.68 5.95 2.08
C HIS A 233 0.33 5.10 1.27
N TYR A 234 1.59 5.05 1.72
CA TYR A 234 2.63 4.23 1.12
C TYR A 234 2.27 2.74 1.21
N LEU A 235 1.82 2.24 2.35
CA LEU A 235 1.40 0.84 2.53
C LEU A 235 0.24 0.48 1.58
N VAL A 236 -0.80 1.30 1.52
CA VAL A 236 -1.98 1.09 0.67
C VAL A 236 -1.60 1.00 -0.81
N ARG A 237 -0.64 1.81 -1.25
CA ARG A 237 -0.16 1.78 -2.63
C ARG A 237 0.82 0.65 -2.93
N ASN A 238 1.70 0.33 -1.98
CA ASN A 238 2.88 -0.49 -2.24
C ASN A 238 2.83 -1.89 -1.63
N TRP A 239 1.75 -2.31 -0.95
CA TRP A 239 1.66 -3.64 -0.32
C TRP A 239 2.01 -4.80 -1.26
N LYS A 240 1.67 -4.73 -2.56
CA LYS A 240 2.06 -5.76 -3.54
C LYS A 240 3.56 -5.80 -3.80
N VAL A 241 4.19 -4.63 -3.83
CA VAL A 241 5.65 -4.49 -4.00
C VAL A 241 6.35 -5.01 -2.75
N LEU A 242 5.87 -4.63 -1.56
CA LEU A 242 6.33 -5.13 -0.27
C LEU A 242 6.18 -6.65 -0.19
N HIS A 243 5.03 -7.19 -0.60
CA HIS A 243 4.79 -8.63 -0.64
C HIS A 243 5.81 -9.36 -1.53
N ARG A 244 6.02 -8.88 -2.76
CA ARG A 244 7.01 -9.48 -3.67
C ARG A 244 8.43 -9.39 -3.13
N ARG A 245 8.80 -8.27 -2.50
CA ARG A 245 10.15 -8.00 -2.00
C ARG A 245 10.46 -8.80 -0.74
N PHE A 246 9.53 -8.89 0.20
CA PHE A 246 9.78 -9.44 1.53
C PHE A 246 9.21 -10.85 1.75
N ASP A 247 8.22 -11.28 0.97
CA ASP A 247 7.64 -12.64 1.06
C ASP A 247 8.00 -13.55 -0.13
N GLY A 248 9.03 -13.18 -0.89
CA GLY A 248 9.52 -13.95 -2.03
C GLY A 248 9.95 -15.37 -1.63
N PHE A 249 9.70 -16.33 -2.53
CA PHE A 249 10.04 -17.76 -2.35
C PHE A 249 9.27 -18.49 -1.23
N GLY A 250 8.06 -18.01 -0.89
CA GLY A 250 7.15 -18.70 0.01
C GLY A 250 7.47 -18.57 1.50
N GLN A 251 8.42 -17.70 1.86
CA GLN A 251 8.77 -17.41 3.25
C GLN A 251 8.35 -15.98 3.59
N ARG A 252 7.44 -15.84 4.55
CA ARG A 252 7.05 -14.53 5.07
C ARG A 252 8.14 -14.02 6.02
N ARG A 253 8.40 -12.71 5.99
CA ARG A 253 9.47 -12.08 6.79
C ARG A 253 9.00 -10.84 7.52
N ASP A 254 9.59 -10.57 8.67
CA ASP A 254 9.41 -9.28 9.32
C ASP A 254 10.23 -8.24 8.58
N PHE A 255 9.69 -7.04 8.44
CA PHE A 255 10.40 -5.95 7.77
C PHE A 255 10.05 -4.61 8.39
N CYS A 256 10.98 -3.66 8.24
CA CYS A 256 10.74 -2.24 8.43
C CYS A 256 11.15 -1.51 7.15
N VAL A 257 10.30 -0.61 6.65
CA VAL A 257 10.64 0.33 5.58
C VAL A 257 10.66 1.73 6.18
N LEU A 258 11.79 2.41 6.08
CA LEU A 258 11.96 3.80 6.44
C LEU A 258 11.64 4.68 5.24
N LEU A 259 10.78 5.67 5.47
CA LEU A 259 10.30 6.63 4.51
C LEU A 259 10.76 8.04 4.89
N GLU A 260 10.95 8.85 3.87
CA GLU A 260 11.08 10.30 3.97
C GLU A 260 9.92 10.96 3.24
N VAL A 261 9.35 12.00 3.87
CA VAL A 261 8.10 12.61 3.40
C VAL A 261 8.20 14.13 3.53
N PRO A 262 8.03 14.90 2.44
CA PRO A 262 7.89 16.34 2.58
C PRO A 262 6.58 16.68 3.31
N PHE A 263 6.63 17.59 4.27
CA PHE A 263 5.44 18.05 5.00
C PHE A 263 4.37 18.55 4.02
N GLY A 264 3.13 18.10 4.18
CA GLY A 264 2.03 18.42 3.25
C GLY A 264 1.92 17.51 2.02
N HIS A 265 2.94 16.71 1.72
CA HIS A 265 3.05 15.93 0.49
C HIS A 265 3.13 14.42 0.77
N CYS A 266 2.15 13.86 1.48
CA CYS A 266 2.13 12.43 1.88
C CYS A 266 2.21 11.44 0.70
N GLN A 267 1.85 11.89 -0.51
CA GLN A 267 1.93 11.09 -1.73
C GLN A 267 3.34 10.95 -2.29
N GLU A 268 4.25 11.84 -1.88
CA GLU A 268 5.63 11.92 -2.35
C GLU A 268 6.60 11.20 -1.40
N ALA A 269 6.07 10.32 -0.53
CA ALA A 269 6.89 9.49 0.35
C ALA A 269 7.91 8.65 -0.45
N ARG A 270 9.17 8.70 -0.04
CA ARG A 270 10.28 7.97 -0.67
C ARG A 270 10.91 7.03 0.34
N GLU A 271 11.24 5.82 -0.10
CA GLU A 271 12.02 4.89 0.72
C GLU A 271 13.45 5.39 0.88
N LEU A 272 13.93 5.52 2.12
CA LEU A 272 15.33 5.79 2.43
C LEU A 272 16.10 4.50 2.70
N ALA A 273 15.49 3.59 3.47
CA ALA A 273 16.13 2.37 3.91
C ALA A 273 15.08 1.29 4.19
N SER A 274 15.53 0.04 4.28
CA SER A 274 14.69 -1.07 4.75
C SER A 274 15.51 -2.05 5.57
N ALA A 275 14.94 -2.56 6.65
CA ALA A 275 15.47 -3.67 7.43
C ALA A 275 14.58 -4.90 7.27
N VAL A 276 15.17 -6.09 7.29
CA VAL A 276 14.45 -7.37 7.19
C VAL A 276 15.02 -8.33 8.21
N TRP A 277 14.14 -9.05 8.91
CA TRP A 277 14.53 -10.06 9.86
C TRP A 277 14.11 -11.44 9.37
N TRP A 278 15.02 -12.40 9.58
CA TRP A 278 14.81 -13.79 9.22
C TRP A 278 14.55 -14.57 10.48
N HIS A 279 13.31 -15.04 10.64
CA HIS A 279 13.04 -16.13 11.56
C HIS A 279 13.81 -17.36 11.06
N ARG A 280 14.97 -17.66 11.65
CA ARG A 280 15.65 -18.93 11.42
C ARG A 280 14.62 -20.00 11.74
N ASN A 281 14.25 -20.80 10.74
CA ASN A 281 13.40 -21.97 10.95
C ASN A 281 13.96 -22.77 12.12
N GLY A 282 13.30 -22.68 13.27
CA GLY A 282 13.62 -23.43 14.45
C GLY A 282 13.30 -24.90 14.20
N ARG A 283 14.22 -25.61 13.56
CA ARG A 283 14.53 -26.99 13.95
C ARG A 283 15.34 -26.91 15.24
N VAL A 284 14.63 -26.64 16.33
CA VAL A 284 15.10 -27.11 17.64
C VAL A 284 14.81 -28.61 17.62
N LYS A 285 15.87 -29.41 17.58
CA LYS A 285 15.80 -30.84 17.90
C LYS A 285 15.55 -31.01 19.39
#